data_AF-A0A3D0KSQ9-F1
#
_entry.id   AF-A0A3D0KSQ9-F1
#
_cell.length_a   1.000
_cell.length_b   1.000
_cell.length_c   1.000
_cell.angle_alpha   90.00
_cell.angle_beta   90.00
_cell.angle_gamma   90.00
#
_symmetry.space_group_name_H-M   'P 1'
#
loop_
_entity.id
_entity.type
_entity.pdbx_description
1 polymer ?
#
loop_
_entity_poly.entity_id
_entity_poly.type
_entity_poly.pdbx_seq_one_letter_code
_entity_poly.pdbx_strand_id
1 'polypeptide(L)'
;LPVYIANFVLMEYGTGAIFGCPAHDQRDLDFANTYDLPVLPVVLPDGEDPAGFTVSDTAYTGPGQLFNSADWDGLSVEDGKRAAISALEGLGSGTRQTTYRLRDWGVSRQRYWGCPIPIIHCETCGMVPVPDADLPVTLPEDVSFDTPGNPLSNHPTWKHTTCPSCGGAGIREQDTFDTFFESSWYFLRFADPHHPAGFSREAAAYWMPVDQYIGGVEHAVLHLLYSRFFMRALRDVGYLEIDEPFAGLMTQGMVCHQTFQSADGKWLFPTEVERDVEGWRTSDTGEAVTAGRIEKMSKSKRNVVDPELIISEYGADTARLFMMSDSPPERDMEWTESGAEGAAR
;
A
#
# COMPACT_ATOMS: atom_id res chain seq x y z
N LEU A 1 -21.29 -31.05 10.88
CA LEU A 1 -21.28 -30.27 9.61
C LEU A 1 -20.35 -30.97 8.63
N PRO A 2 -20.68 -31.01 7.33
CA PRO A 2 -19.74 -31.48 6.30
C PRO A 2 -18.48 -30.61 6.25
N VAL A 3 -17.35 -31.20 5.85
CA VAL A 3 -16.06 -30.51 5.67
C VAL A 3 -15.74 -30.47 4.18
N TYR A 4 -15.40 -29.28 3.67
CA TYR A 4 -15.04 -29.06 2.27
C TYR A 4 -13.61 -28.51 2.16
N ILE A 5 -12.98 -28.78 1.03
CA ILE A 5 -11.72 -28.14 0.63
C ILE A 5 -12.09 -27.08 -0.40
N ALA A 6 -11.82 -25.81 -0.09
CA ALA A 6 -12.21 -24.68 -0.93
C ALA A 6 -11.00 -23.81 -1.27
N ASN A 7 -10.92 -23.35 -2.51
CA ASN A 7 -9.78 -22.59 -3.04
C ASN A 7 -9.62 -21.18 -2.44
N PHE A 8 -10.67 -20.64 -1.82
CA PHE A 8 -10.66 -19.31 -1.21
C PHE A 8 -10.23 -19.33 0.26
N VAL A 9 -10.01 -20.51 0.85
CA VAL A 9 -9.45 -20.66 2.19
C VAL A 9 -7.94 -20.71 2.09
N LEU A 10 -7.27 -19.65 2.55
CA LEU A 10 -5.82 -19.53 2.49
C LEU A 10 -5.17 -20.18 3.70
N MET A 11 -4.29 -21.16 3.50
CA MET A 11 -3.61 -21.90 4.58
C MET A 11 -2.77 -21.01 5.49
N GLU A 12 -2.24 -19.91 4.96
CA GLU A 12 -1.41 -18.94 5.69
C GLU A 12 -2.25 -17.94 6.51
N TYR A 13 -3.58 -18.00 6.42
CA TYR A 13 -4.47 -17.05 7.10
C TYR A 13 -5.27 -17.74 8.21
N GLY A 14 -5.16 -17.24 9.45
CA GLY A 14 -5.79 -17.85 10.61
C GLY A 14 -5.28 -19.27 10.85
N THR A 15 -6.18 -20.24 10.93
CA THR A 15 -5.85 -21.66 11.09
C THR A 15 -5.85 -22.43 9.77
N GLY A 16 -6.08 -21.76 8.63
CA GLY A 16 -6.32 -22.43 7.35
C GLY A 16 -7.67 -23.14 7.27
N ALA A 17 -8.59 -22.87 8.20
CA ALA A 17 -9.96 -23.38 8.22
C ALA A 17 -10.94 -22.29 8.70
N ILE A 18 -12.15 -22.29 8.14
CA ILE A 18 -13.23 -21.39 8.53
C ILE A 18 -14.53 -22.17 8.74
N PHE A 19 -15.40 -21.65 9.61
CA PHE A 19 -16.80 -22.06 9.65
C PHE A 19 -17.57 -21.23 8.63
N GLY A 20 -18.26 -21.89 7.69
CA GLY A 20 -19.05 -21.20 6.67
C GLY A 20 -20.38 -20.71 7.23
N CYS A 21 -20.73 -19.45 6.95
CA CYS A 21 -22.00 -18.84 7.34
C CYS A 21 -22.73 -18.24 6.12
N PRO A 22 -23.30 -19.07 5.22
CA PRO A 22 -23.77 -18.65 3.90
C PRO A 22 -24.77 -17.50 3.90
N ALA A 23 -25.67 -17.41 4.88
CA ALA A 23 -26.63 -16.32 4.91
C ALA A 23 -25.99 -14.94 5.18
N HIS A 24 -24.75 -14.90 5.68
CA HIS A 24 -24.10 -13.69 6.22
C HIS A 24 -22.63 -13.48 5.78
N ASP A 25 -22.08 -14.31 4.89
CA ASP A 25 -20.84 -14.07 4.15
C ASP A 25 -21.07 -14.40 2.67
N GLN A 26 -20.77 -13.45 1.78
CA GLN A 26 -21.06 -13.60 0.35
C GLN A 26 -20.29 -14.75 -0.30
N ARG A 27 -19.03 -14.99 0.11
CA ARG A 27 -18.22 -16.08 -0.47
C ARG A 27 -18.77 -17.43 -0.05
N ASP A 28 -19.22 -17.53 1.20
CA ASP A 28 -19.87 -18.73 1.72
C ASP A 28 -21.23 -18.95 1.03
N LEU A 29 -21.97 -17.87 0.73
CA LEU A 29 -23.22 -17.93 -0.04
C LEU A 29 -23.00 -18.43 -1.46
N ASP A 30 -22.03 -17.84 -2.17
CA ASP A 30 -21.70 -18.22 -3.54
C ASP A 30 -21.27 -19.70 -3.59
N PHE A 31 -20.49 -20.14 -2.61
CA PHE A 31 -20.11 -21.55 -2.47
C PHE A 31 -21.32 -22.44 -2.17
N ALA A 32 -22.18 -22.04 -1.23
CA ALA A 32 -23.38 -22.79 -0.88
C ALA A 32 -24.33 -22.93 -2.08
N ASN A 33 -24.58 -21.85 -2.81
CA ASN A 33 -25.42 -21.84 -4.01
C ASN A 33 -24.82 -22.70 -5.14
N THR A 34 -23.50 -22.67 -5.31
CA THR A 34 -22.82 -23.48 -6.34
C THR A 34 -22.95 -24.98 -6.09
N TYR A 35 -23.01 -25.39 -4.82
CA TYR A 35 -23.03 -26.79 -4.41
C TYR A 35 -24.36 -27.22 -3.78
N ASP A 36 -25.42 -26.44 -3.96
CA ASP A 36 -26.77 -26.67 -3.42
C ASP A 36 -26.77 -26.97 -1.91
N LEU A 37 -25.97 -26.24 -1.15
CA LEU A 37 -25.87 -26.38 0.30
C LEU A 37 -26.92 -25.52 1.03
N PRO A 38 -27.35 -25.92 2.24
CA PRO A 38 -28.36 -25.18 2.99
C PRO A 38 -27.89 -23.76 3.36
N VAL A 39 -28.79 -22.79 3.15
CA VAL A 39 -28.63 -21.41 3.60
C VAL A 39 -29.63 -21.14 4.72
N LEU A 40 -29.14 -20.94 5.95
CA LEU A 40 -29.96 -20.64 7.12
C LEU A 40 -29.68 -19.21 7.60
N PRO A 41 -30.63 -18.28 7.43
CA PRO A 41 -30.50 -16.95 8.02
C PRO A 41 -30.65 -17.00 9.53
N VAL A 42 -29.72 -16.35 10.23
CA VAL A 42 -29.68 -16.23 11.70
C VAL A 42 -29.62 -14.80 12.20
N VAL A 43 -29.53 -13.81 11.31
CA VAL A 43 -29.70 -12.38 11.61
C VAL A 43 -30.90 -11.85 10.86
N LEU A 44 -31.89 -11.35 11.60
CA LEU A 44 -33.11 -10.74 11.07
C LEU A 44 -32.92 -9.21 10.99
N PRO A 45 -33.08 -8.60 9.81
CA PRO A 45 -33.08 -7.14 9.67
C PRO A 45 -34.24 -6.50 10.44
N ASP A 46 -34.06 -5.27 10.90
CA ASP A 46 -35.14 -4.54 11.57
C ASP A 46 -36.36 -4.36 10.66
N GLY A 47 -37.53 -4.78 11.15
CA GLY A 47 -38.81 -4.64 10.45
C GLY A 47 -39.18 -5.78 9.50
N GLU A 48 -38.32 -6.79 9.35
CA GLU A 48 -38.61 -8.00 8.58
C GLU A 48 -39.38 -9.05 9.39
N ASP A 49 -40.16 -9.90 8.70
CA ASP A 49 -40.86 -11.02 9.31
C ASP A 49 -39.96 -12.27 9.35
N PRO A 50 -39.66 -12.85 10.53
CA PRO A 50 -38.83 -14.05 10.63
C PRO A 50 -39.37 -15.25 9.87
N ALA A 51 -40.69 -15.35 9.66
CA ALA A 51 -41.29 -16.48 8.93
C ALA A 51 -41.06 -16.41 7.41
N GLY A 52 -40.80 -15.22 6.87
CA GLY A 52 -40.65 -14.99 5.43
C GLY A 52 -39.22 -14.63 4.99
N PHE A 53 -38.34 -14.30 5.93
CA PHE A 53 -37.00 -13.84 5.60
C PHE A 53 -36.11 -14.96 5.06
N THR A 54 -35.64 -14.80 3.83
CA THR A 54 -34.71 -15.73 3.17
C THR A 54 -33.58 -14.96 2.49
N VAL A 55 -32.44 -15.63 2.32
CA VAL A 55 -31.26 -15.11 1.63
C VAL A 55 -31.04 -15.95 0.38
N SER A 56 -31.08 -15.33 -0.80
CA SER A 56 -30.86 -16.01 -2.09
C SER A 56 -29.47 -15.72 -2.67
N ASP A 57 -29.29 -14.52 -3.23
CA ASP A 57 -28.12 -14.19 -4.05
C ASP A 57 -27.18 -13.19 -3.35
N THR A 58 -27.68 -12.48 -2.35
CA THR A 58 -26.93 -11.47 -1.61
C THR A 58 -26.96 -11.78 -0.12
N ALA A 59 -25.79 -12.07 0.45
CA ALA A 59 -25.65 -12.35 1.87
C ALA A 59 -26.02 -11.12 2.70
N TYR A 60 -26.79 -11.33 3.77
CA TYR A 60 -27.18 -10.25 4.65
C TYR A 60 -26.06 -9.96 5.67
N THR A 61 -25.40 -8.82 5.52
CA THR A 61 -24.26 -8.39 6.36
C THR A 61 -24.60 -7.18 7.24
N GLY A 62 -25.87 -6.77 7.26
CA GLY A 62 -26.36 -5.62 7.99
C GLY A 62 -26.59 -5.86 9.48
N PRO A 63 -26.98 -4.82 10.23
CA PRO A 63 -27.36 -4.92 11.63
C PRO A 63 -28.71 -5.63 11.80
N GLY A 64 -28.92 -6.29 12.93
CA GLY A 64 -30.21 -6.92 13.21
C GLY A 64 -30.23 -7.66 14.53
N GLN A 65 -31.27 -8.45 14.73
CA GLN A 65 -31.40 -9.32 15.88
C GLN A 65 -31.16 -10.78 15.49
N LEU A 66 -30.58 -11.55 16.39
CA LEU A 66 -30.44 -12.97 16.20
C LEU A 66 -31.82 -13.62 16.19
N PHE A 67 -32.00 -14.55 15.26
CA PHE A 67 -33.15 -15.45 15.18
C PHE A 67 -32.67 -16.81 14.68
N ASN A 68 -33.49 -17.86 14.78
CA ASN A 68 -33.06 -19.24 14.48
C ASN A 68 -31.78 -19.66 15.26
N SER A 69 -31.58 -19.06 16.45
CA SER A 69 -30.37 -19.14 17.27
C SER A 69 -30.67 -19.60 18.71
N ALA A 70 -31.85 -20.19 18.93
CA ALA A 70 -32.29 -20.78 20.20
C ALA A 70 -32.29 -19.77 21.36
N ASP A 71 -31.56 -20.04 22.44
CA ASP A 71 -31.51 -19.18 23.64
C ASP A 71 -30.93 -17.78 23.36
N TRP A 72 -30.39 -17.55 22.16
CA TRP A 72 -29.84 -16.27 21.72
C TRP A 72 -30.79 -15.46 20.85
N ASP A 73 -31.99 -15.95 20.57
CA ASP A 73 -32.99 -15.21 19.82
C ASP A 73 -33.33 -13.87 20.48
N GLY A 74 -33.42 -12.81 19.68
CA GLY A 74 -33.68 -11.43 20.12
C GLY A 74 -32.44 -10.66 20.59
N LEU A 75 -31.28 -11.29 20.72
CA LEU A 75 -30.03 -10.57 21.01
C LEU A 75 -29.59 -9.73 19.81
N SER A 76 -28.95 -8.58 20.07
CA SER A 76 -28.21 -7.88 19.03
C SER A 76 -27.04 -8.74 18.53
N VAL A 77 -26.55 -8.50 17.31
CA VAL A 77 -25.38 -9.20 16.77
C VAL A 77 -24.17 -9.11 17.71
N GLU A 78 -23.93 -7.94 18.33
CA GLU A 78 -22.79 -7.76 19.24
C GLU A 78 -22.98 -8.47 20.59
N ASP A 79 -24.20 -8.52 21.12
CA ASP A 79 -24.50 -9.29 22.33
C ASP A 79 -24.41 -10.80 22.06
N GLY A 80 -24.91 -11.22 20.89
CA GLY A 80 -24.84 -12.58 20.39
C GLY A 80 -23.40 -13.09 20.25
N LYS A 81 -22.50 -12.28 19.66
CA LYS A 81 -21.07 -12.59 19.61
C LYS A 81 -20.49 -12.81 21.01
N ARG A 82 -20.81 -11.94 21.97
CA ARG A 82 -20.32 -12.08 23.36
C ARG A 82 -20.88 -13.34 24.04
N ALA A 83 -22.17 -13.63 23.85
CA ALA A 83 -22.81 -14.83 24.38
C ALA A 83 -22.19 -16.11 23.79
N ALA A 84 -22.00 -16.16 22.47
CA ALA A 84 -21.38 -17.29 21.78
C ALA A 84 -19.93 -17.53 22.23
N ILE A 85 -19.13 -16.46 22.35
CA ILE A 85 -17.76 -16.55 22.86
C ILE A 85 -17.75 -17.11 24.29
N SER A 86 -18.59 -16.57 25.18
CA SER A 86 -18.67 -17.04 26.58
C SER A 86 -19.11 -18.49 26.68
N ALA A 87 -20.03 -18.94 25.82
CA ALA A 87 -20.49 -20.32 25.79
C ALA A 87 -19.37 -21.26 25.33
N LEU A 88 -18.65 -20.91 24.26
CA LEU A 88 -17.53 -21.72 23.75
C LEU A 88 -16.38 -21.82 24.76
N GLU A 89 -16.07 -20.72 25.46
CA GLU A 89 -15.08 -20.69 26.55
C GLU A 89 -15.52 -21.55 27.73
N GLY A 90 -16.79 -21.45 28.15
CA GLY A 90 -17.35 -22.26 29.23
C GLY A 90 -17.35 -23.77 28.94
N LEU A 91 -17.45 -24.15 27.66
CA LEU A 91 -17.35 -25.54 27.21
C LEU A 91 -15.90 -26.03 27.02
N GLY A 92 -14.90 -25.15 27.12
CA GLY A 92 -13.51 -25.47 26.80
C GLY A 92 -13.27 -25.78 25.31
N SER A 93 -14.20 -25.38 24.43
CA SER A 93 -14.19 -25.65 22.98
C SER A 93 -13.70 -24.45 22.15
N GLY A 94 -13.21 -23.40 22.80
CA GLY A 94 -12.67 -22.22 22.14
C GLY A 94 -12.11 -21.20 23.13
N THR A 95 -11.40 -20.22 22.60
CA THR A 95 -10.87 -19.07 23.34
C THR A 95 -11.14 -17.79 22.56
N ARG A 96 -11.49 -16.70 23.24
CA ARG A 96 -11.59 -15.38 22.60
C ARG A 96 -10.26 -14.98 21.98
N GLN A 97 -10.32 -14.48 20.75
CA GLN A 97 -9.17 -13.93 20.02
C GLN A 97 -9.56 -12.59 19.41
N THR A 98 -8.64 -11.64 19.47
CA THR A 98 -8.72 -10.38 18.71
C THR A 98 -7.86 -10.53 17.46
N THR A 99 -8.45 -10.37 16.28
CA THR A 99 -7.76 -10.54 15.01
C THR A 99 -7.69 -9.21 14.25
N TYR A 100 -6.64 -9.04 13.45
CA TYR A 100 -6.47 -7.89 12.57
C TYR A 100 -6.43 -8.34 11.12
N ARG A 101 -7.01 -7.53 10.22
CA ARG A 101 -6.81 -7.71 8.77
C ARG A 101 -5.38 -7.34 8.34
N LEU A 102 -4.75 -6.44 9.09
CA LEU A 102 -3.36 -6.01 8.88
C LEU A 102 -2.44 -7.24 8.97
N ARG A 103 -1.50 -7.36 8.04
CA ARG A 103 -0.45 -8.37 8.03
C ARG A 103 0.88 -7.70 8.37
N ASP A 104 1.83 -8.51 8.82
CA ASP A 104 3.21 -8.04 9.00
C ASP A 104 3.80 -7.54 7.68
N TRP A 105 4.65 -6.53 7.78
CA TRP A 105 5.31 -5.95 6.63
C TRP A 105 6.52 -6.80 6.23
N GLY A 106 6.39 -7.52 5.12
CA GLY A 106 7.51 -8.17 4.46
C GLY A 106 8.42 -7.14 3.81
N VAL A 107 9.57 -6.86 4.43
CA VAL A 107 10.52 -5.83 3.97
C VAL A 107 11.55 -6.35 2.96
N SER A 108 11.70 -7.65 2.75
CA SER A 108 12.72 -8.19 1.84
C SER A 108 12.30 -8.09 0.37
N ARG A 109 13.23 -7.71 -0.50
CA ARG A 109 13.04 -7.62 -1.94
C ARG A 109 14.19 -8.31 -2.67
N GLN A 110 13.84 -9.19 -3.61
CA GLN A 110 14.81 -9.82 -4.54
C GLN A 110 15.12 -8.84 -5.69
N ARG A 111 15.68 -7.69 -5.34
CA ARG A 111 16.04 -6.58 -6.23
C ARG A 111 17.39 -6.01 -5.82
N TYR A 112 18.18 -5.63 -6.81
CA TYR A 112 19.50 -5.04 -6.59
C TYR A 112 19.43 -3.62 -6.01
N TRP A 113 18.58 -2.76 -6.58
CA TRP A 113 18.57 -1.33 -6.24
C TRP A 113 17.78 -1.04 -4.97
N GLY A 114 18.44 -1.19 -3.82
CA GLY A 114 17.89 -0.89 -2.50
C GLY A 114 18.95 -1.01 -1.40
N CYS A 115 18.59 -0.66 -0.17
CA CYS A 115 19.49 -0.81 0.98
C CYS A 115 19.71 -2.30 1.31
N PRO A 116 20.95 -2.82 1.31
CA PRO A 116 21.22 -4.21 1.68
C PRO A 116 20.77 -4.51 3.12
N ILE A 117 20.10 -5.65 3.32
CA ILE A 117 19.68 -6.08 4.65
C ILE A 117 20.93 -6.51 5.46
N PRO A 118 21.18 -5.95 6.66
CA PRO A 118 22.42 -6.18 7.41
C PRO A 118 22.41 -7.49 8.20
N ILE A 119 22.17 -8.62 7.51
CA ILE A 119 22.19 -9.98 8.05
C ILE A 119 23.26 -10.81 7.34
N ILE A 120 23.92 -11.71 8.08
CA ILE A 120 24.85 -12.71 7.57
C ILE A 120 24.30 -14.09 7.92
N HIS A 121 24.25 -14.98 6.94
CA HIS A 121 23.90 -16.38 7.09
C HIS A 121 25.17 -17.21 7.34
N CYS A 122 25.19 -17.97 8.43
CA CYS A 122 26.28 -18.87 8.80
C CYS A 122 25.73 -20.27 9.07
N GLU A 123 26.36 -21.31 8.52
CA GLU A 123 25.92 -22.70 8.70
C GLU A 123 25.94 -23.16 10.18
N THR A 124 26.85 -22.60 10.99
CA THR A 124 26.97 -22.97 12.41
C THR A 124 26.11 -22.09 13.32
N CYS A 125 26.05 -20.78 13.05
CA CYS A 125 25.41 -19.80 13.95
C CYS A 125 23.99 -19.41 13.52
N GLY A 126 23.55 -19.79 12.31
CA GLY A 126 22.29 -19.32 11.73
C GLY A 126 22.39 -17.89 11.19
N MET A 127 21.32 -17.12 11.35
CA MET A 127 21.25 -15.70 10.95
C MET A 127 21.88 -14.84 12.04
N VAL A 128 22.91 -14.08 11.69
CA VAL A 128 23.59 -13.16 12.62
C VAL A 128 23.59 -11.74 12.05
N PRO A 129 23.33 -10.70 12.87
CA PRO A 129 23.38 -9.33 12.40
C PRO A 129 24.81 -8.91 12.07
N VAL A 130 24.95 -8.00 11.10
CA VAL A 130 26.21 -7.30 10.85
C VAL A 130 26.54 -6.43 12.07
N PRO A 131 27.79 -6.43 12.58
CA PRO A 131 28.17 -5.55 13.69
C PRO A 131 28.05 -4.07 13.35
N ASP A 132 27.68 -3.24 14.33
CA ASP A 132 27.52 -1.79 14.14
C ASP A 132 28.75 -1.10 13.52
N ALA A 133 29.95 -1.55 13.90
CA ALA A 133 31.22 -1.01 13.38
C ALA A 133 31.47 -1.35 11.91
N ASP A 134 30.78 -2.37 11.38
CA ASP A 134 30.88 -2.83 9.99
C ASP A 134 29.74 -2.26 9.13
N LEU A 135 28.86 -1.43 9.71
CA LEU A 135 27.87 -0.68 8.96
C LEU A 135 28.50 0.55 8.29
N PRO A 136 28.04 0.95 7.10
CA PRO A 136 26.97 0.32 6.31
C PRO A 136 27.45 -0.91 5.52
N VAL A 137 26.53 -1.83 5.25
CA VAL A 137 26.73 -2.83 4.18
C VAL A 137 26.52 -2.11 2.84
N THR A 138 27.61 -1.66 2.23
CA THR A 138 27.57 -0.91 0.97
C THR A 138 27.11 -1.79 -0.19
N LEU A 139 26.12 -1.30 -0.95
CA LEU A 139 25.66 -1.91 -2.19
C LEU A 139 26.81 -1.87 -3.23
N PRO A 140 27.18 -2.99 -3.89
CA PRO A 140 28.29 -3.01 -4.83
C PRO A 140 27.89 -2.34 -6.15
N GLU A 141 28.73 -1.46 -6.70
CA GLU A 141 28.48 -0.80 -7.98
C GLU A 141 28.86 -1.68 -9.19
N ASP A 142 29.72 -2.68 -8.98
CA ASP A 142 30.28 -3.58 -9.99
C ASP A 142 29.40 -4.82 -10.24
N VAL A 143 28.12 -4.61 -10.57
CA VAL A 143 27.16 -5.68 -10.89
C VAL A 143 26.91 -5.86 -12.39
N SER A 144 26.54 -7.08 -12.80
CA SER A 144 26.02 -7.38 -14.14
C SER A 144 24.51 -7.66 -14.09
N PHE A 145 23.80 -7.22 -15.14
CA PHE A 145 22.38 -7.48 -15.37
C PHE A 145 22.13 -8.51 -16.47
N ASP A 146 23.18 -9.16 -16.98
CA ASP A 146 23.08 -10.08 -18.12
C ASP A 146 22.46 -11.42 -17.74
N THR A 147 22.49 -11.78 -16.46
CA THR A 147 21.92 -13.03 -15.94
C THR A 147 20.59 -12.75 -15.24
N PRO A 148 19.50 -13.47 -15.60
CA PRO A 148 18.24 -13.37 -14.89
C PRO A 148 18.38 -13.71 -13.41
N GLY A 149 17.70 -12.97 -12.54
CA GLY A 149 17.73 -13.16 -11.09
C GLY A 149 18.16 -11.90 -10.34
N ASN A 150 18.44 -12.03 -9.04
CA ASN A 150 18.95 -10.94 -8.22
C ASN A 150 20.47 -10.77 -8.47
N PRO A 151 20.94 -9.61 -8.98
CA PRO A 151 22.36 -9.36 -9.23
C PRO A 151 23.26 -9.62 -8.00
N LEU A 152 22.77 -9.34 -6.79
CA LEU A 152 23.54 -9.57 -5.55
C LEU A 152 23.79 -11.06 -5.28
N SER A 153 22.83 -11.93 -5.62
CA SER A 153 22.99 -13.39 -5.49
C SER A 153 24.04 -13.94 -6.46
N ASN A 154 24.17 -13.30 -7.64
CA ASN A 154 25.13 -13.69 -8.68
C ASN A 154 26.51 -13.03 -8.49
N HIS A 155 26.64 -12.06 -7.59
CA HIS A 155 27.90 -11.35 -7.37
C HIS A 155 28.98 -12.32 -6.87
N PRO A 156 30.16 -12.41 -7.53
CA PRO A 156 31.15 -13.45 -7.24
C PRO A 156 31.85 -13.31 -5.88
N THR A 157 31.96 -12.09 -5.37
CA THR A 157 32.74 -11.78 -4.16
C THR A 157 31.92 -11.10 -3.07
N TRP A 158 31.07 -10.11 -3.41
CA TRP A 158 30.37 -9.28 -2.43
C TRP A 158 29.52 -10.07 -1.43
N LYS A 159 28.85 -11.15 -1.84
CA LYS A 159 28.02 -11.93 -0.90
C LYS A 159 28.84 -12.69 0.14
N HIS A 160 30.12 -12.96 -0.12
CA HIS A 160 30.97 -13.75 0.77
C HIS A 160 31.58 -12.88 1.86
N THR A 161 31.49 -13.35 3.11
CA THR A 161 32.03 -12.66 4.27
C THR A 161 32.44 -13.66 5.37
N THR A 162 32.87 -13.14 6.51
CA THR A 162 33.15 -13.93 7.71
C THR A 162 32.01 -13.76 8.72
N CYS A 163 31.62 -14.83 9.40
CA CYS A 163 30.65 -14.78 10.48
C CYS A 163 31.25 -14.04 11.68
N PRO A 164 30.64 -12.94 12.16
CA PRO A 164 31.15 -12.18 13.30
C PRO A 164 31.10 -12.97 14.62
N SER A 165 30.23 -13.97 14.74
CA SER A 165 30.07 -14.74 15.99
C SER A 165 31.11 -15.85 16.17
N CYS A 166 31.55 -16.50 15.09
CA CYS A 166 32.44 -17.67 15.18
C CYS A 166 33.72 -17.57 14.33
N GLY A 167 33.86 -16.54 13.48
CA GLY A 167 34.98 -16.39 12.56
C GLY A 167 34.97 -17.34 11.36
N GLY A 168 33.94 -18.18 11.22
CA GLY A 168 33.77 -19.08 10.07
C GLY A 168 33.28 -18.38 8.81
N ALA A 169 33.11 -19.12 7.71
CA ALA A 169 32.53 -18.59 6.48
C ALA A 169 31.08 -18.13 6.70
N GLY A 170 30.71 -16.99 6.10
CA GLY A 170 29.36 -16.43 6.12
C GLY A 170 28.96 -15.88 4.76
N ILE A 171 27.65 -15.78 4.54
CA ILE A 171 27.05 -15.23 3.32
C ILE A 171 26.14 -14.06 3.72
N ARG A 172 26.42 -12.85 3.25
CA ARG A 172 25.54 -11.67 3.46
C ARG A 172 24.16 -11.94 2.88
N GLU A 173 23.09 -11.48 3.51
CA GLU A 173 21.76 -11.41 2.90
C GLU A 173 21.85 -10.67 1.56
N GLN A 174 21.20 -11.21 0.53
CA GLN A 174 21.26 -10.65 -0.83
C GLN A 174 19.97 -9.92 -1.19
N ASP A 175 18.92 -10.06 -0.38
CA ASP A 175 17.76 -9.20 -0.48
C ASP A 175 18.05 -7.79 0.03
N THR A 176 17.37 -6.82 -0.58
CA THR A 176 17.37 -5.42 -0.16
C THR A 176 16.07 -5.08 0.55
N PHE A 177 16.07 -4.00 1.31
CA PHE A 177 14.86 -3.47 1.91
C PHE A 177 13.88 -2.94 0.84
N ASP A 178 12.60 -3.10 1.14
CA ASP A 178 11.48 -2.43 0.48
C ASP A 178 11.67 -0.92 0.52
N THR A 179 11.39 -0.20 -0.56
CA THR A 179 11.69 1.24 -0.67
C THR A 179 10.85 2.11 0.29
N PHE A 180 9.78 1.55 0.86
CA PHE A 180 9.04 2.20 1.93
C PHE A 180 9.85 2.26 3.23
N PHE A 181 10.89 1.45 3.40
CA PHE A 181 11.77 1.48 4.56
C PHE A 181 12.44 2.85 4.69
N GLU A 182 13.01 3.38 3.59
CA GLU A 182 13.63 4.70 3.58
C GLU A 182 12.59 5.82 3.73
N SER A 183 11.44 5.72 3.05
CA SER A 183 10.40 6.75 3.13
C SER A 183 9.68 6.80 4.48
N SER A 184 9.83 5.79 5.34
CA SER A 184 9.16 5.74 6.64
C SER A 184 9.79 6.62 7.72
N TRP A 185 10.98 7.18 7.49
CA TRP A 185 11.67 7.99 8.51
C TRP A 185 12.47 9.19 7.97
N TYR A 186 12.46 9.43 6.65
CA TYR A 186 13.23 10.53 6.04
C TYR A 186 12.93 11.93 6.64
N PHE A 187 11.71 12.16 7.13
CA PHE A 187 11.33 13.42 7.79
C PHE A 187 12.12 13.67 9.08
N LEU A 188 12.53 12.61 9.80
CA LEU A 188 13.46 12.71 10.93
C LEU A 188 14.88 13.03 10.46
N ARG A 189 15.32 12.39 9.37
CA ARG A 189 16.64 12.68 8.78
C ARG A 189 16.76 14.13 8.34
N PHE A 190 15.69 14.75 7.82
CA PHE A 190 15.71 16.16 7.45
C PHE A 190 15.89 17.12 8.64
N ALA A 191 15.49 16.73 9.85
CA ALA A 191 15.74 17.53 11.05
C ALA A 191 17.25 17.64 11.36
N ASP A 192 18.04 16.61 11.01
CA ASP A 192 19.49 16.57 11.23
C ASP A 192 20.21 15.67 10.18
N PRO A 193 20.41 16.18 8.96
CA PRO A 193 20.80 15.38 7.78
C PRO A 193 22.25 14.90 7.79
N HIS A 194 23.06 15.36 8.75
CA HIS A 194 24.48 15.03 8.84
C HIS A 194 24.84 14.27 10.12
N HIS A 195 23.88 14.01 11.01
CA HIS A 195 24.13 13.24 12.22
C HIS A 195 24.61 11.81 11.89
N PRO A 196 25.66 11.28 12.53
CA PRO A 196 26.16 9.93 12.25
C PRO A 196 25.14 8.83 12.58
N ALA A 197 24.26 9.05 13.56
CA ALA A 197 23.21 8.10 13.94
C ALA A 197 21.88 8.27 13.15
N GLY A 198 21.88 9.05 12.07
CA GLY A 198 20.67 9.34 11.29
C GLY A 198 19.93 10.61 11.75
N PHE A 199 19.72 10.82 13.05
CA PHE A 199 19.23 12.10 13.58
C PHE A 199 19.63 12.23 15.06
N SER A 200 19.61 13.44 15.58
CA SER A 200 19.74 13.70 17.02
C SER A 200 18.37 13.83 17.68
N ARG A 201 18.29 13.43 18.95
CA ARG A 201 17.06 13.55 19.75
C ARG A 201 16.66 15.01 19.91
N GLU A 202 17.63 15.90 20.03
CA GLU A 202 17.46 17.34 20.14
C GLU A 202 16.79 17.92 18.89
N ALA A 203 17.26 17.53 17.69
CA ALA A 203 16.67 17.98 16.44
C ALA A 203 15.25 17.42 16.25
N ALA A 204 15.03 16.14 16.58
CA ALA A 204 13.68 15.55 16.53
C ALA A 204 12.72 16.27 17.47
N ALA A 205 13.14 16.57 18.71
CA ALA A 205 12.30 17.29 19.68
C ALA A 205 12.01 18.75 19.27
N TYR A 206 12.88 19.37 18.49
CA TYR A 206 12.69 20.73 18.01
C TYR A 206 11.78 20.81 16.77
N TRP A 207 11.97 19.91 15.79
CA TRP A 207 11.30 20.00 14.49
C TRP A 207 10.02 19.16 14.37
N MET A 208 9.84 18.15 15.22
CA MET A 208 8.71 17.22 15.10
C MET A 208 7.61 17.53 16.12
N PRO A 209 6.35 17.16 15.83
CA PRO A 209 5.86 16.55 14.59
C PRO A 209 5.91 17.50 13.40
N VAL A 210 5.86 16.98 12.17
CA VAL A 210 5.66 17.82 10.98
C VAL A 210 4.28 18.47 11.09
N ASP A 211 4.24 19.80 11.15
CA ASP A 211 2.98 20.55 11.32
C ASP A 211 1.98 20.28 10.18
N GLN A 212 2.47 20.30 8.93
CA GLN A 212 1.66 20.06 7.75
C GLN A 212 2.40 19.16 6.76
N TYR A 213 1.90 17.94 6.58
CA TYR A 213 2.33 17.02 5.55
C TYR A 213 1.41 17.12 4.34
N ILE A 214 1.99 17.15 3.14
CA ILE A 214 1.26 17.28 1.86
C ILE A 214 1.69 16.14 0.95
N GLY A 215 0.75 15.29 0.54
CA GLY A 215 1.02 14.15 -0.33
C GLY A 215 -0.25 13.53 -0.90
N GLY A 216 -0.16 12.87 -2.05
CA GLY A 216 -1.34 12.30 -2.70
C GLY A 216 -2.00 11.16 -1.90
N VAL A 217 -3.31 10.99 -2.08
CA VAL A 217 -4.13 10.00 -1.37
C VAL A 217 -3.70 8.56 -1.64
N GLU A 218 -2.96 8.30 -2.72
CA GLU A 218 -2.38 6.98 -3.03
C GLU A 218 -1.49 6.42 -1.91
N HIS A 219 -1.00 7.28 -1.01
CA HIS A 219 -0.11 6.92 0.08
C HIS A 219 -0.84 6.65 1.40
N ALA A 220 -2.18 6.68 1.43
CA ALA A 220 -3.00 6.64 2.64
C ALA A 220 -2.80 5.40 3.54
N VAL A 221 -2.61 4.22 2.94
CA VAL A 221 -2.50 2.95 3.70
C VAL A 221 -1.07 2.46 3.83
N LEU A 222 -0.20 2.66 2.83
CA LEU A 222 1.18 2.16 2.86
C LEU A 222 2.08 3.16 3.59
N HIS A 223 2.69 4.08 2.84
CA HIS A 223 3.64 5.08 3.36
C HIS A 223 3.19 5.78 4.64
N LEU A 224 1.95 6.28 4.70
CA LEU A 224 1.47 6.97 5.91
C LEU A 224 1.35 6.03 7.12
N LEU A 225 0.92 4.78 6.93
CA LEU A 225 0.89 3.80 8.02
C LEU A 225 2.30 3.38 8.44
N TYR A 226 3.20 3.15 7.49
CA TYR A 226 4.58 2.76 7.78
C TYR A 226 5.35 3.89 8.47
N SER A 227 5.14 5.14 8.08
CA SER A 227 5.71 6.31 8.76
C SER A 227 5.26 6.38 10.22
N ARG A 228 3.96 6.15 10.50
CA ARG A 228 3.43 6.10 11.86
C ARG A 228 3.97 4.92 12.66
N PHE A 229 4.10 3.76 12.02
CA PHE A 229 4.73 2.58 12.62
C PHE A 229 6.19 2.86 13.00
N PHE A 230 6.99 3.40 12.09
CA PHE A 230 8.40 3.76 12.33
C PHE A 230 8.53 4.79 13.47
N MET A 231 7.68 5.82 13.49
CA MET A 231 7.69 6.81 14.57
C MET A 231 7.48 6.17 15.94
N ARG A 232 6.47 5.31 16.07
CA ARG A 232 6.15 4.59 17.31
C ARG A 232 7.22 3.57 17.68
N ALA A 233 7.77 2.86 16.71
CA ALA A 233 8.87 1.92 16.94
C ALA A 233 10.12 2.64 17.46
N LEU A 234 10.52 3.75 16.83
CA LEU A 234 11.66 4.56 17.26
C LEU A 234 11.45 5.18 18.65
N ARG A 235 10.22 5.57 18.97
CA ARG A 235 9.86 5.98 20.34
C ARG A 235 10.04 4.84 21.34
N ASP A 236 9.50 3.66 21.03
CA ASP A 236 9.50 2.51 21.94
C ASP A 236 10.91 1.96 22.19
N VAL A 237 11.82 2.10 21.21
CA VAL A 237 13.26 1.78 21.38
C VAL A 237 14.09 2.96 21.90
N GLY A 238 13.48 4.09 22.25
CA GLY A 238 14.13 5.18 22.97
C GLY A 238 14.96 6.14 22.11
N TYR A 239 14.66 6.30 20.82
CA TYR A 239 15.31 7.31 19.97
C TYR A 239 14.63 8.69 20.06
N LEU A 240 13.33 8.72 20.34
CA LEU A 240 12.51 9.95 20.44
C LEU A 240 11.31 9.76 21.39
N GLU A 241 10.54 10.81 21.63
CA GLU A 241 9.40 10.82 22.58
C GLU A 241 8.06 11.24 21.94
N ILE A 242 7.98 11.22 20.61
CA ILE A 242 6.83 11.72 19.85
C ILE A 242 6.09 10.54 19.20
N ASP A 243 4.77 10.56 19.28
CA ASP A 243 3.90 9.42 18.89
C ASP A 243 3.53 9.39 17.41
N GLU A 244 3.34 10.57 16.81
CA GLU A 244 2.81 10.73 15.46
C GLU A 244 3.74 11.63 14.64
N PRO A 245 4.10 11.26 13.41
CA PRO A 245 5.06 12.02 12.61
C PRO A 245 4.45 13.28 12.00
N PHE A 246 3.12 13.33 11.79
CA PHE A 246 2.42 14.40 11.07
C PHE A 246 1.23 14.90 11.90
N ALA A 247 1.23 16.18 12.28
CA ALA A 247 0.12 16.81 13.00
C ALA A 247 -1.05 17.16 12.08
N GLY A 248 -0.74 17.60 10.86
CA GLY A 248 -1.68 17.87 9.78
C GLY A 248 -1.34 17.07 8.53
N LEU A 249 -2.37 16.58 7.85
CA LEU A 249 -2.26 15.92 6.55
C LEU A 249 -3.20 16.60 5.56
N MET A 250 -2.66 17.04 4.43
CA MET A 250 -3.44 17.52 3.31
C MET A 250 -3.16 16.60 2.12
N THR A 251 -4.20 15.92 1.64
CA THR A 251 -4.08 15.07 0.47
C THR A 251 -4.43 15.86 -0.78
N GLN A 252 -3.44 16.24 -1.57
CA GLN A 252 -3.74 16.92 -2.83
C GLN A 252 -4.44 15.98 -3.81
N GLY A 253 -5.31 16.55 -4.65
CA GLY A 253 -5.90 15.87 -5.79
C GLY A 253 -4.85 15.57 -6.86
N MET A 254 -5.24 14.75 -7.84
CA MET A 254 -4.35 14.35 -8.92
C MET A 254 -4.29 15.42 -10.01
N VAL A 255 -3.11 15.62 -10.57
CA VAL A 255 -2.98 16.31 -11.86
C VAL A 255 -3.33 15.32 -12.95
N CYS A 256 -4.34 15.67 -13.74
CA CYS A 256 -4.92 14.84 -14.78
C CYS A 256 -4.67 15.44 -16.16
N HIS A 257 -4.53 14.57 -17.16
CA HIS A 257 -4.42 14.98 -18.55
C HIS A 257 -5.06 13.93 -19.45
N GLN A 258 -5.56 14.38 -20.60
CA GLN A 258 -6.08 13.48 -21.63
C GLN A 258 -4.99 12.50 -22.09
N THR A 259 -5.37 11.23 -22.26
CA THR A 259 -4.48 10.20 -22.80
C THR A 259 -4.65 10.03 -24.30
N PHE A 260 -3.60 9.57 -24.99
CA PHE A 260 -3.62 9.37 -26.44
C PHE A 260 -3.06 8.01 -26.83
N GLN A 261 -3.72 7.33 -27.77
CA GLN A 261 -3.24 6.08 -28.35
C GLN A 261 -3.22 6.14 -29.87
N SER A 262 -2.15 5.61 -30.48
CA SER A 262 -2.11 5.31 -31.91
C SER A 262 -3.04 4.15 -32.26
N ALA A 263 -3.26 3.91 -33.55
CA ALA A 263 -4.14 2.86 -34.06
C ALA A 263 -3.72 1.43 -33.63
N ASP A 264 -2.43 1.21 -33.34
CA ASP A 264 -1.88 -0.05 -32.82
C ASP A 264 -1.95 -0.17 -31.28
N GLY A 265 -2.53 0.82 -30.60
CA GLY A 265 -2.74 0.82 -29.15
C GLY A 265 -1.55 1.31 -28.32
N LYS A 266 -0.48 1.79 -28.95
CA LYS A 266 0.67 2.38 -28.24
C LYS A 266 0.27 3.74 -27.65
N TRP A 267 0.62 3.96 -26.38
CA TRP A 267 0.44 5.26 -25.74
C TRP A 267 1.37 6.32 -26.34
N LEU A 268 0.86 7.54 -26.49
CA LEU A 268 1.57 8.70 -27.04
C LEU A 268 1.64 9.82 -25.99
N PHE A 269 2.72 10.61 -26.03
CA PHE A 269 2.87 11.82 -25.24
C PHE A 269 1.99 12.95 -25.79
N PRO A 270 1.54 13.91 -24.94
CA PRO A 270 0.84 15.10 -25.40
C PRO A 270 1.61 15.89 -26.47
N THR A 271 2.95 15.87 -26.43
CA THR A 271 3.82 16.53 -27.41
C THR A 271 3.96 15.78 -28.74
N GLU A 272 3.44 14.56 -28.84
CA GLU A 272 3.47 13.74 -30.06
C GLU A 272 2.16 13.86 -30.86
N VAL A 273 1.19 14.66 -30.38
CA VAL A 273 -0.14 14.76 -30.97
C VAL A 273 -0.54 16.22 -31.20
N GLU A 274 -1.31 16.44 -32.27
CA GLU A 274 -1.92 17.72 -32.60
C GLU A 274 -3.40 17.51 -32.95
N ARG A 275 -4.19 18.58 -32.84
CA ARG A 275 -5.61 18.55 -33.17
C ARG A 275 -5.87 19.39 -34.42
N ASP A 276 -6.40 18.74 -35.45
CA ASP A 276 -6.88 19.38 -36.67
C ASP A 276 -8.43 19.41 -36.72
N VAL A 277 -8.99 19.77 -37.88
CA VAL A 277 -10.44 19.86 -38.10
C VAL A 277 -11.11 18.47 -38.11
N GLU A 278 -10.37 17.41 -38.43
CA GLU A 278 -10.85 16.04 -38.57
C GLU A 278 -10.67 15.21 -37.28
N GLY A 279 -9.77 15.61 -36.39
CA GLY A 279 -9.57 14.98 -35.08
C GLY A 279 -8.16 15.13 -34.52
N TRP A 280 -7.77 14.19 -33.65
CA TRP A 280 -6.40 14.11 -33.14
C TRP A 280 -5.53 13.30 -34.09
N ARG A 281 -4.32 13.79 -34.35
CA ARG A 281 -3.33 13.14 -35.22
C ARG A 281 -1.95 13.19 -34.59
N THR A 282 -1.07 12.29 -35.01
CA THR A 282 0.36 12.34 -34.64
C THR A 282 1.04 13.51 -35.34
N SER A 283 1.84 14.29 -34.62
CA SER A 283 2.48 15.50 -35.17
C SER A 283 3.55 15.22 -36.23
N ASP A 284 4.10 14.01 -36.31
CA ASP A 284 5.18 13.65 -37.24
C ASP A 284 4.68 13.06 -38.57
N THR A 285 3.67 12.19 -38.51
CA THR A 285 3.19 11.38 -39.64
C THR A 285 1.76 11.71 -40.06
N GLY A 286 1.02 12.47 -39.26
CA GLY A 286 -0.40 12.80 -39.49
C GLY A 286 -1.35 11.61 -39.36
N GLU A 287 -0.92 10.49 -38.76
CA GLU A 287 -1.77 9.32 -38.53
C GLU A 287 -2.85 9.60 -37.47
N ALA A 288 -4.00 8.93 -37.59
CA ALA A 288 -5.13 9.14 -36.68
C ALA A 288 -4.82 8.64 -35.27
N VAL A 289 -5.17 9.45 -34.27
CA VAL A 289 -4.96 9.19 -32.84
C VAL A 289 -6.31 9.09 -32.13
N THR A 290 -6.43 8.10 -31.25
CA THR A 290 -7.58 7.96 -30.34
C THR A 290 -7.31 8.72 -29.05
N ALA A 291 -8.08 9.77 -28.81
CA ALA A 291 -8.07 10.48 -27.54
C ALA A 291 -8.95 9.75 -26.51
N GLY A 292 -8.35 9.41 -25.37
CA GLY A 292 -9.00 8.74 -24.26
C GLY A 292 -9.59 9.72 -23.25
N ARG A 293 -9.81 9.20 -22.05
CA ARG A 293 -10.38 9.96 -20.92
C ARG A 293 -9.31 10.88 -20.32
N ILE A 294 -9.77 11.93 -19.63
CA ILE A 294 -8.91 12.69 -18.73
C ILE A 294 -8.74 11.87 -17.47
N GLU A 295 -7.49 11.60 -17.11
CA GLU A 295 -7.15 10.81 -15.93
C GLU A 295 -5.75 11.18 -15.42
N LYS A 296 -5.41 10.69 -14.23
CA LYS A 296 -4.13 10.94 -13.56
C LYS A 296 -2.95 10.79 -14.52
N MET A 297 -2.05 11.77 -14.51
CA MET A 297 -0.79 11.68 -15.24
C MET A 297 0.04 10.49 -14.77
N SER A 298 0.53 9.68 -15.72
CA SER A 298 1.38 8.52 -15.43
C SER A 298 2.34 8.20 -16.57
N LYS A 299 3.55 7.75 -16.22
CA LYS A 299 4.55 7.31 -17.21
C LYS A 299 4.05 6.16 -18.06
N SER A 300 3.25 5.25 -17.49
CA SER A 300 2.68 4.10 -18.20
C SER A 300 1.70 4.47 -19.31
N LYS A 301 0.97 5.57 -19.16
CA LYS A 301 0.01 6.07 -20.17
C LYS A 301 0.57 7.21 -21.02
N ARG A 302 1.81 7.62 -20.74
CA ARG A 302 2.52 8.72 -21.39
C ARG A 302 1.78 10.05 -21.42
N ASN A 303 0.73 10.24 -20.61
CA ASN A 303 0.01 11.52 -20.50
C ASN A 303 0.66 12.52 -19.54
N VAL A 304 1.96 12.39 -19.28
CA VAL A 304 2.70 13.34 -18.42
C VAL A 304 3.04 14.57 -19.25
N VAL A 305 2.78 15.74 -18.70
CA VAL A 305 3.26 17.00 -19.26
C VAL A 305 4.48 17.44 -18.46
N ASP A 306 5.56 17.78 -19.17
CA ASP A 306 6.78 18.28 -18.55
C ASP A 306 6.57 19.73 -18.08
N PRO A 307 6.69 20.04 -16.77
CA PRO A 307 6.54 21.40 -16.28
C PRO A 307 7.61 22.36 -16.82
N GLU A 308 8.74 21.88 -17.34
CA GLU A 308 9.76 22.74 -17.94
C GLU A 308 9.21 23.51 -19.16
N LEU A 309 8.22 22.94 -19.87
CA LEU A 309 7.58 23.61 -21.01
C LEU A 309 6.92 24.92 -20.58
N ILE A 310 6.02 24.88 -19.59
CA ILE A 310 5.34 26.07 -19.07
C ILE A 310 6.31 27.05 -18.40
N ILE A 311 7.34 26.55 -17.71
CA ILE A 311 8.34 27.39 -17.04
C ILE A 311 9.18 28.15 -18.06
N SER A 312 9.63 27.48 -19.12
CA SER A 312 10.46 28.08 -20.17
C SER A 312 9.68 29.09 -21.02
N GLU A 313 8.39 28.83 -21.27
CA GLU A 313 7.56 29.68 -22.13
C GLU A 313 6.94 30.86 -21.37
N TYR A 314 6.40 30.62 -20.17
CA TYR A 314 5.61 31.60 -19.43
C TYR A 314 6.22 32.02 -18.08
N GLY A 315 7.32 31.38 -17.66
CA GLY A 315 7.97 31.64 -16.38
C GLY A 315 7.39 30.83 -15.21
N ALA A 316 8.21 30.68 -14.15
CA ALA A 316 7.86 29.88 -12.98
C ALA A 316 6.64 30.42 -12.21
N ASP A 317 6.44 31.74 -12.18
CA ASP A 317 5.32 32.36 -11.46
C ASP A 317 3.98 32.03 -12.14
N THR A 318 3.94 32.03 -13.48
CA THR A 318 2.76 31.60 -14.25
C THR A 318 2.44 30.14 -13.96
N ALA A 319 3.44 29.27 -13.97
CA ALA A 319 3.25 27.85 -13.66
C ALA A 319 2.68 27.65 -12.26
N ARG A 320 3.21 28.37 -11.26
CA ARG A 320 2.71 28.33 -9.88
C ARG A 320 1.28 28.85 -9.77
N LEU A 321 0.97 29.96 -10.43
CA LEU A 321 -0.37 30.55 -10.40
C LEU A 321 -1.38 29.59 -11.05
N PHE A 322 -1.06 29.03 -12.20
CA PHE A 322 -1.88 28.04 -12.90
C PHE A 322 -2.21 26.84 -12.01
N MET A 323 -1.20 26.25 -11.35
CA MET A 323 -1.38 25.11 -10.45
C MET A 323 -2.28 25.42 -9.23
N MET A 324 -2.43 26.70 -8.88
CA MET A 324 -3.14 27.15 -7.68
C MET A 324 -4.46 27.88 -7.97
N SER A 325 -4.75 28.22 -9.23
CA SER A 325 -5.84 29.14 -9.59
C SER A 325 -7.18 28.46 -9.80
N ASP A 326 -7.19 27.25 -10.36
CA ASP A 326 -8.39 26.69 -11.00
C ASP A 326 -9.08 25.56 -10.19
N SER A 327 -8.43 25.05 -9.14
CA SER A 327 -8.99 24.00 -8.30
C SER A 327 -8.50 24.08 -6.86
N PRO A 328 -9.39 23.85 -5.86
CA PRO A 328 -8.96 23.60 -4.49
C PRO A 328 -7.91 22.49 -4.45
N PRO A 329 -6.87 22.57 -3.60
CA PRO A 329 -5.75 21.63 -3.60
C PRO A 329 -6.16 20.15 -3.47
N GLU A 330 -7.28 19.86 -2.79
CA GLU A 330 -7.82 18.52 -2.58
C GLU A 330 -8.59 17.93 -3.78
N ARG A 331 -8.88 18.72 -4.82
CA ARG A 331 -9.57 18.27 -6.02
C ARG A 331 -8.60 17.94 -7.14
N ASP A 332 -8.99 16.98 -7.96
CA ASP A 332 -8.27 16.70 -9.20
C ASP A 332 -8.30 17.94 -10.10
N MET A 333 -7.15 18.26 -10.69
CA MET A 333 -6.99 19.39 -11.59
C MET A 333 -6.70 18.86 -12.99
N GLU A 334 -7.42 19.38 -13.98
CA GLU A 334 -7.10 19.12 -15.38
C GLU A 334 -6.00 20.06 -15.86
N TRP A 335 -4.92 19.49 -16.38
CA TRP A 335 -3.88 20.27 -17.02
C TRP A 335 -4.33 20.69 -18.43
N THR A 336 -4.46 22.00 -18.66
CA THR A 336 -4.84 22.56 -19.97
C THR A 336 -3.90 23.69 -20.38
N GLU A 337 -3.59 23.76 -21.68
CA GLU A 337 -2.78 24.86 -22.25
C GLU A 337 -3.48 26.21 -22.10
N SER A 338 -4.80 26.27 -22.33
CA SER A 338 -5.60 27.48 -22.13
C SER A 338 -5.58 27.99 -20.68
N GLY A 339 -5.48 27.09 -19.71
CA GLY A 339 -5.35 27.45 -18.30
C GLY A 339 -3.99 28.08 -18.00
N ALA A 340 -2.91 27.53 -18.56
CA ALA A 340 -1.57 28.10 -18.48
C ALA A 340 -1.49 29.49 -19.12
N GLU A 341 -2.02 29.67 -20.33
CA GLU A 341 -2.12 30.97 -20.97
C GLU A 341 -2.96 31.97 -20.16
N GLY A 342 -4.05 31.50 -19.56
CA GLY A 342 -4.93 32.32 -18.72
C GLY A 342 -4.21 32.88 -17.50
N ALA A 343 -3.36 32.07 -16.86
CA ALA A 343 -2.54 32.49 -15.73
C ALA A 343 -1.41 33.46 -16.12
N ALA A 344 -0.97 33.43 -17.38
CA ALA A 344 0.11 34.30 -17.89
C ALA A 344 -0.32 35.75 -18.16
N ARG A 345 -1.62 35.98 -18.36
CA ARG A 345 -2.20 37.27 -18.79
C ARG A 345 -2.42 38.23 -17.63
#